data_AF-A0A1I1AIV2-F1
#
_entry.id   AF-A0A1I1AIV2-F1
#
_cell.length_a   1.000
_cell.length_b   1.000
_cell.length_c   1.000
_cell.angle_alpha   90.00
_cell.angle_beta   90.00
_cell.angle_gamma   90.00
#
_symmetry.space_group_name_H-M   'P 1'
#
loop_
_entity.id
_entity.type
_entity.pdbx_description
1 polymer ?
#
loop_
_entity_poly.entity_id
_entity_poly.type
_entity_poly.pdbx_seq_one_letter_code
_entity_poly.pdbx_strand_id
1 'polypeptide(L)' 'MYNKNRILNILLFSEVNSEFAYKEGEGHKPLLYWREAHIKFFNRELEMKFSEDMLVVCEEFEVVYK' A
#
# COMPACT_ATOMS: atom_id res chain seq x y z
N MET A 1 14.19 -13.46 6.14
CA MET A 1 14.17 -12.06 6.63
C MET A 1 13.10 -11.97 7.69
N TYR A 2 13.45 -11.58 8.91
CA TYR A 2 12.48 -11.36 9.98
C TYR A 2 12.10 -9.88 9.97
N ASN A 3 10.81 -9.58 10.01
CA ASN A 3 10.28 -8.22 9.99
C ASN A 3 9.56 -7.94 11.33
N LYS A 4 9.65 -6.69 11.80
CA LYS A 4 8.89 -6.20 12.95
C LYS A 4 8.04 -5.01 12.52
N ASN A 5 6.71 -5.13 12.68
CA ASN A 5 5.78 -4.06 12.39
C ASN A 5 5.95 -2.91 13.40
N ARG A 6 5.98 -1.68 12.89
CA ARG A 6 6.14 -0.45 13.68
C ARG A 6 4.90 0.43 13.65
N ILE A 7 4.24 0.52 12.49
CA ILE A 7 3.06 1.37 12.28
C ILE A 7 2.02 0.57 11.51
N LEU A 8 0.77 0.67 11.97
CA LEU A 8 -0.40 0.09 11.33
C LEU A 8 -1.44 1.20 11.17
N ASN A 9 -1.78 1.54 9.92
CA ASN A 9 -2.82 2.50 9.60
C ASN A 9 -3.92 1.82 8.78
N ILE A 10 -5.18 2.08 9.14
CA ILE A 10 -6.34 1.67 8.34
C ILE A 10 -7.01 2.95 7.85
N LEU A 11 -7.05 3.13 6.54
CA LEU A 11 -7.54 4.34 5.88
C LEU A 11 -8.19 3.97 4.55
N LEU A 12 -8.92 4.91 3.94
CA LEU A 12 -9.44 4.70 2.60
C LEU A 12 -8.28 4.59 1.60
N PHE A 13 -8.45 3.80 0.54
CA PHE A 13 -7.48 3.74 -0.56
C PHE A 13 -7.20 5.13 -1.13
N SER A 14 -8.24 5.96 -1.25
CA SER A 14 -8.15 7.34 -1.69
C SER A 14 -7.34 8.25 -0.77
N GLU A 15 -7.17 7.90 0.50
CA GLU A 15 -6.44 8.69 1.50
C GLU A 15 -4.96 8.33 1.60
N VAL A 16 -4.51 7.26 0.92
CA VAL A 16 -3.09 6.92 0.87
C VAL A 16 -2.31 8.04 0.20
N ASN A 17 -1.32 8.56 0.94
CA ASN A 17 -0.54 9.72 0.56
C ASN A 17 0.80 9.33 -0.09
N SER A 18 1.49 10.33 -0.65
CA SER A 18 2.76 10.12 -1.33
C SER A 18 3.90 9.67 -0.41
N GLU A 19 3.83 9.96 0.89
CA GLU A 19 4.84 9.52 1.85
C GLU A 19 4.79 8.01 2.05
N PHE A 20 3.59 7.44 2.20
CA PHE A 20 3.40 6.00 2.31
C PHE A 20 3.86 5.30 1.03
N ALA A 21 3.37 5.76 -0.13
CA ALA A 21 3.76 5.19 -1.42
C ALA A 21 5.29 5.27 -1.67
N TYR A 22 5.94 6.33 -1.18
CA TYR A 22 7.40 6.45 -1.23
C TYR A 22 8.10 5.43 -0.35
N LYS A 23 7.60 5.19 0.88
CA LYS A 23 8.17 4.19 1.81
C LYS A 23 8.05 2.76 1.30
N GLU A 24 6.97 2.45 0.57
CA GLU A 24 6.81 1.14 -0.07
C GLU A 24 7.82 0.91 -1.21
N GLY A 25 8.31 2.01 -1.82
CA GLY A 25 9.46 1.96 -2.72
C GLY A 25 9.14 1.54 -4.15
N GLU A 26 7.87 1.63 -4.57
CA GLU A 26 7.43 1.24 -5.91
C GLU A 26 7.58 2.36 -6.94
N GLY A 27 8.50 2.18 -7.90
CA GLY A 27 8.63 3.05 -9.08
C GLY A 27 9.24 4.45 -8.83
N HIS A 28 9.25 5.28 -9.86
CA HIS A 28 9.86 6.63 -9.83
C HIS A 28 8.89 7.77 -9.47
N LYS A 29 7.58 7.56 -9.70
CA LYS A 29 6.50 8.48 -9.31
C LYS A 29 5.66 7.80 -8.24
N PRO A 30 6.00 7.95 -6.94
CA PRO A 30 5.57 7.01 -5.91
C PRO A 30 4.05 6.91 -5.84
N LEU A 31 3.30 8.01 -5.73
CA LEU A 31 1.85 7.92 -5.55
C LEU A 31 1.06 7.46 -6.79
N LEU A 32 1.39 8.00 -7.98
CA LEU A 32 0.65 7.64 -9.20
C LEU A 32 0.90 6.18 -9.57
N TYR A 33 2.17 5.76 -9.54
CA TYR A 33 2.54 4.39 -9.84
C TYR A 33 1.92 3.43 -8.83
N TRP A 34 2.04 3.74 -7.54
CA TRP A 34 1.43 2.96 -6.46
C TRP A 34 -0.07 2.77 -6.70
N ARG A 35 -0.81 3.83 -7.04
CA ARG A 35 -2.25 3.72 -7.34
C ARG A 35 -2.52 2.81 -8.53
N GLU A 36 -1.84 3.00 -9.65
CA GLU A 36 -2.04 2.19 -10.85
C GLU A 36 -1.74 0.70 -10.58
N ALA A 37 -0.63 0.41 -9.90
CA ALA A 37 -0.21 -0.93 -9.53
C ALA A 37 -1.24 -1.61 -8.61
N HIS A 38 -1.67 -0.91 -7.56
CA HIS A 38 -2.59 -1.45 -6.57
C HIS A 38 -4.02 -1.57 -7.11
N ILE A 39 -4.50 -0.63 -7.91
CA ILE A 39 -5.80 -0.76 -8.60
C ILE A 39 -5.79 -2.01 -9.49
N LYS A 40 -4.71 -2.23 -10.25
CA LYS A 40 -4.58 -3.42 -11.10
C LYS A 40 -4.53 -4.71 -10.28
N PHE A 41 -3.83 -4.70 -9.16
CA PHE A 41 -3.77 -5.83 -8.23
C PHE A 41 -5.14 -6.14 -7.64
N PHE A 42 -5.80 -5.16 -7.02
CA PHE A 42 -7.10 -5.35 -6.37
C PHE A 42 -8.21 -5.74 -7.35
N ASN A 43 -8.23 -5.19 -8.57
CA ASN A 43 -9.19 -5.63 -9.59
C ASN A 43 -8.99 -7.09 -10.04
N ARG A 44 -7.80 -7.67 -9.83
CA ARG A 44 -7.51 -9.07 -10.15
C ARG A 44 -7.82 -10.01 -8.98
N GLU A 45 -7.48 -9.59 -7.76
CA GLU A 45 -7.52 -10.46 -6.58
C GLU A 45 -8.84 -10.39 -5.81
N LEU A 46 -9.57 -9.29 -5.90
CA LEU A 46 -10.84 -9.14 -5.18
C LEU A 46 -11.98 -9.80 -5.96
N GLU A 47 -12.84 -10.53 -5.24
CA GLU A 47 -14.11 -11.04 -5.78
C GLU A 47 -15.16 -9.93 -5.99
N MET A 48 -14.88 -8.73 -5.46
CA MET A 48 -15.71 -7.53 -5.59
C MET A 48 -15.03 -6.47 -6.45
N LYS A 49 -15.82 -5.53 -6.98
CA LYS A 49 -15.26 -4.39 -7.71
C LYS A 49 -14.43 -3.52 -6.78
N PHE A 50 -13.24 -3.16 -7.23
CA PHE A 50 -12.42 -2.14 -6.58
C PHE A 50 -13.20 -0.83 -6.43
N SER A 51 -13.01 -0.16 -5.30
CA SER A 51 -13.54 1.18 -5.02
C SER A 51 -12.46 2.00 -4.32
N GLU A 52 -12.34 3.28 -4.67
CA GLU A 52 -11.39 4.17 -3.97
C GLU A 52 -11.77 4.43 -2.51
N ASP A 53 -13.02 4.15 -2.14
CA ASP A 53 -13.53 4.28 -0.77
C ASP A 53 -13.39 2.97 0.04
N MET A 54 -12.71 1.96 -0.51
CA MET A 54 -12.43 0.75 0.28
C MET A 54 -11.31 1.01 1.29
N LEU A 55 -11.38 0.34 2.44
CA LEU A 55 -10.30 0.41 3.43
C LEU A 55 -9.10 -0.41 2.96
N VAL A 56 -7.91 0.12 3.22
CA VAL A 56 -6.62 -0.57 3.09
C VAL A 56 -5.89 -0.58 4.42
N VAL A 57 -5.14 -1.65 4.64
CA VAL A 57 -4.24 -1.80 5.79
C VAL A 57 -2.83 -1.48 5.32
N CYS A 58 -2.29 -0.37 5.83
CA CYS A 58 -0.97 0.14 5.51
C CYS A 58 0.00 -0.21 6.66
N GLU A 59 0.96 -1.09 6.38
CA GLU A 59 1.97 -1.56 7.34
C GLU A 59 3.35 -0.98 7.05
N GLU A 60 3.99 -0.40 8.06
CA GLU A 60 5.42 -0.05 8.02
C GLU A 60 6.19 -0.99 8.95
N PHE A 61 7.25 -1.61 8.44
CA PHE A 61 8.07 -2.57 9.18
C PHE A 61 9.57 -2.34 9.00
N GLU A 62 10.34 -2.85 9.94
CA GLU A 62 11.80 -2.87 9.86
C GLU A 62 12.33 -4.31 9.72
N VAL A 63 13.34 -4.51 8.87
CA VAL A 63 14.06 -5.78 8.78
C VAL A 63 14.98 -5.89 9.99
N VAL A 64 14.77 -6.90 10.84
CA VAL A 64 15.53 -7.09 12.08
C VAL A 64 16.68 -8.10 11.96
N TYR A 65 16.77 -8.81 10.84
CA TYR A 65 17.83 -9.79 10.56
C TYR A 65 18.01 -9.99 9.05
N LYS A 66 19.27 -10.06 8.57
CA LYS A 66 19.63 -10.22 7.15
C LYS A 66 20.46 -11.46 6.93
#